data_AF-A0A1M6LXV3-F1
#
_entry.id   AF-A0A1M6LXV3-F1
#
_cell.length_a   1.000
_cell.length_b   1.000
_cell.length_c   1.000
_cell.angle_alpha   90.00
_cell.angle_beta   90.00
_cell.angle_gamma   90.00
#
_symmetry.space_group_name_H-M   'P 1'
#
loop_
_entity.id
_entity.type
_entity.pdbx_description
1 polymer ?
#
loop_
_entity_poly.entity_id
_entity_poly.type
_entity_poly.pdbx_seq_one_letter_code
_entity_poly.pdbx_strand_id
1 'polypeptide(L)' 'MFQENLEKPHLDAPNLKVLEDQLNYESMMAKKLVQYANYCTDPELKNVCQQGSQRHKQNFNMLLDYLNAHL' A
#
# COMPACT_ATOMS: atom_id res chain seq x y z
N MET A 1 11.40 23.86 -32.08
CA MET A 1 11.35 22.78 -31.08
C MET A 1 11.12 23.46 -29.75
N PHE A 2 9.92 23.33 -29.16
CA PHE A 2 9.64 23.83 -27.81
C PHE A 2 9.90 22.67 -26.86
N GLN A 3 10.90 22.80 -26.00
CA GLN A 3 11.08 21.89 -24.88
C GLN A 3 10.07 22.28 -23.81
N GLU A 4 8.98 21.54 -23.71
CA GLU A 4 8.16 21.54 -22.48
C GLU A 4 9.04 20.96 -21.36
N ASN A 5 9.38 21.79 -20.38
CA ASN A 5 9.82 21.31 -19.07
C ASN A 5 8.61 20.63 -18.43
N LEU A 6 8.52 19.31 -18.57
CA LEU A 6 7.63 18.48 -17.77
C LEU A 6 8.16 18.45 -16.34
N GLU A 7 7.85 19.48 -15.56
CA GLU A 7 7.99 19.40 -14.11
C GLU A 7 7.14 18.21 -13.64
N LYS A 8 7.78 17.23 -12.99
CA LYS A 8 7.06 16.13 -12.37
C LYS A 8 6.05 16.73 -11.38
N PRO A 9 4.78 16.30 -11.37
CA PRO A 9 3.81 16.78 -10.40
C PRO A 9 4.34 16.50 -8.99
N HIS A 10 4.68 17.57 -8.28
CA HIS A 10 5.20 17.49 -6.92
C HIS A 10 4.02 17.31 -5.96
N LEU A 11 4.13 16.32 -5.07
CA LEU A 11 3.14 16.11 -4.02
C LEU A 11 3.32 17.16 -2.93
N ASP A 12 2.24 17.86 -2.58
CA ASP A 12 2.24 18.79 -1.46
C ASP A 12 2.19 18.06 -0.11
N ALA A 13 2.48 18.79 0.98
CA ALA A 13 2.55 18.21 2.33
C ALA A 13 1.25 17.48 2.76
N PRO A 14 0.03 17.97 2.47
CA PRO A 14 -1.19 17.22 2.71
C PRO A 14 -1.24 15.86 2.00
N ASN A 15 -0.90 15.81 0.71
CA ASN A 15 -0.92 14.56 -0.05
C ASN A 15 0.17 13.58 0.43
N LEU A 16 1.35 14.07 0.78
CA LEU A 16 2.42 13.26 1.38
C LEU A 16 1.96 12.62 2.70
N LYS A 17 1.29 13.39 3.57
CA LYS A 17 0.75 12.88 4.83
C LYS A 17 -0.30 11.80 4.60
N VAL A 18 -1.21 12.00 3.65
CA VAL A 18 -2.23 10.99 3.31
C VAL A 18 -1.56 9.70 2.81
N LEU A 19 -0.54 9.80 1.96
CA LEU A 19 0.19 8.63 1.48
C LEU A 19 0.93 7.91 2.62
N GLU A 20 1.56 8.63 3.55
CA GLU A 20 2.19 8.05 4.73
C GLU A 20 1.17 7.29 5.60
N ASP A 21 0.01 7.90 5.87
CA ASP A 21 -1.06 7.26 6.63
C ASP A 21 -1.57 5.99 5.94
N GLN A 22 -1.73 6.01 4.61
CA GLN A 22 -2.15 4.84 3.83
C GLN A 22 -1.09 3.74 3.81
N LEU A 23 0.19 4.09 3.61
CA LEU A 23 1.31 3.14 3.67
C LEU A 23 1.36 2.44 5.03
N ASN A 24 1.20 3.19 6.12
CA ASN A 24 1.14 2.64 7.47
C ASN A 24 -0.06 1.71 7.66
N TYR A 25 -1.23 2.11 7.16
CA TYR A 25 -2.45 1.31 7.22
C TYR A 25 -2.30 -0.02 6.47
N GLU A 26 -1.84 0.02 5.23
CA GLU A 26 -1.66 -1.16 4.38
C GLU A 26 -0.65 -2.15 5.00
N SER A 27 0.46 -1.65 5.53
CA SER A 27 1.46 -2.46 6.25
C SER A 27 0.88 -3.12 7.50
N MET A 28 0.12 -2.37 8.31
CA MET A 28 -0.51 -2.89 9.52
C MET A 28 -1.56 -3.97 9.18
N MET A 29 -2.42 -3.72 8.20
CA MET A 29 -3.47 -4.67 7.81
C MET A 29 -2.90 -5.94 7.23
N ALA A 30 -1.86 -5.85 6.39
CA ALA A 30 -1.15 -7.02 5.90
C ALA A 30 -0.64 -7.91 7.04
N LYS A 31 -0.04 -7.33 8.08
CA LYS A 31 0.47 -8.05 9.25
C LYS A 31 -0.65 -8.66 10.10
N LYS A 32 -1.73 -7.91 10.35
CA LYS A 32 -2.91 -8.40 11.10
C LYS A 32 -3.53 -9.62 10.43
N LEU A 33 -3.66 -9.61 9.11
CA LEU A 33 -4.24 -10.72 8.37
C LEU A 33 -3.32 -11.95 8.33
N VAL A 34 -1.99 -11.78 8.29
CA VAL A 34 -1.06 -12.92 8.51
C VAL A 34 -1.29 -13.52 9.89
N GLN A 35 -1.41 -12.69 10.93
CA GLN A 35 -1.66 -13.16 12.29
C GLN A 35 -2.99 -13.91 12.40
N TYR A 36 -4.07 -13.38 11.80
CA TYR A 36 -5.37 -14.05 11.81
C TYR A 36 -5.38 -15.34 10.99
N ALA A 37 -4.69 -15.41 9.86
CA ALA A 37 -4.51 -16.66 9.13
C ALA A 37 -3.85 -17.76 9.98
N ASN A 38 -3.00 -17.39 10.95
CA ASN A 38 -2.39 -18.33 11.89
C ASN A 38 -3.34 -18.74 13.03
N TYR A 39 -4.37 -17.97 13.32
CA TYR A 39 -5.40 -18.27 14.33
C TYR A 39 -6.60 -19.02 13.74
N CYS A 40 -6.83 -18.91 12.43
CA CYS A 40 -7.86 -19.66 11.73
C CYS A 40 -7.57 -21.16 11.73
N THR A 41 -8.52 -21.94 12.23
CA THR A 41 -8.55 -23.40 12.08
C THR A 41 -9.30 -23.83 10.82
N ASP A 42 -10.28 -23.04 10.41
CA ASP A 42 -11.02 -23.24 9.17
C ASP A 42 -10.14 -22.89 7.94
N PRO A 43 -10.00 -23.83 6.97
CA PRO A 43 -9.15 -23.61 5.80
C PRO A 43 -9.62 -22.46 4.88
N GLU A 44 -10.92 -22.24 4.75
CA GLU A 44 -11.46 -21.17 3.90
C GLU A 44 -11.21 -19.80 4.52
N LEU A 45 -11.44 -19.66 5.83
CA LEU A 45 -11.13 -18.43 6.56
C LEU A 45 -9.63 -18.11 6.53
N LYS A 46 -8.78 -19.15 6.66
CA LYS A 46 -7.33 -18.98 6.51
C LYS A 46 -6.96 -18.45 5.13
N ASN A 47 -7.55 -19.02 4.08
CA ASN A 47 -7.32 -18.60 2.71
C ASN A 47 -7.76 -17.14 2.47
N VAL A 48 -8.92 -16.73 2.99
CA VAL A 48 -9.38 -15.33 2.92
C VAL A 48 -8.39 -14.38 3.60
N CYS A 49 -7.88 -14.74 4.78
CA CYS A 49 -6.88 -13.93 5.48
C CYS A 49 -5.56 -13.83 4.68
N GLN A 50 -5.10 -14.94 4.09
CA GLN A 50 -3.90 -14.95 3.26
C GLN A 50 -4.05 -14.09 2.00
N GLN A 51 -5.18 -14.21 1.29
CA GLN A 51 -5.48 -13.38 0.12
C GLN A 51 -5.56 -11.89 0.48
N GLY A 52 -6.25 -11.56 1.57
CA GLY A 52 -6.33 -10.19 2.07
C GLY A 52 -4.94 -9.63 2.39
N SER A 53 -4.09 -10.38 3.11
CA SER A 53 -2.71 -9.96 3.40
C SER A 53 -1.92 -9.68 2.12
N GLN A 54 -2.05 -10.55 1.11
CA GLN A 54 -1.37 -10.37 -0.17
C GLN A 54 -1.87 -9.10 -0.89
N ARG A 55 -3.17 -8.82 -0.84
CA ARG A 55 -3.74 -7.60 -1.43
C ARG A 55 -3.22 -6.34 -0.75
N HIS A 56 -3.17 -6.30 0.59
CA HIS A 56 -2.61 -5.16 1.31
C HIS A 56 -1.11 -4.95 1.01
N LYS A 57 -0.33 -6.03 0.83
CA LYS A 57 1.07 -5.91 0.36
C LYS A 57 1.17 -5.32 -1.05
N GLN A 58 0.30 -5.74 -1.96
CA GLN A 58 0.26 -5.19 -3.32
C GLN A 58 -0.09 -3.70 -3.30
N ASN A 59 -1.12 -3.31 -2.55
CA ASN A 59 -1.52 -1.91 -2.39
C ASN A 59 -0.37 -1.06 -1.80
N PHE A 60 0.29 -1.56 -0.75
CA PHE A 60 1.46 -0.90 -0.16
C PHE A 60 2.53 -0.62 -1.21
N ASN A 61 2.90 -1.62 -2.01
CA ASN A 61 3.91 -1.46 -3.05
C ASN A 61 3.47 -0.46 -4.11
N MET A 62 2.19 -0.49 -4.54
CA MET A 62 1.67 0.48 -5.50
C MET A 62 1.73 1.93 -4.96
N LEU A 63 1.39 2.14 -3.69
CA LEU A 63 1.49 3.44 -3.04
C LEU A 63 2.95 3.90 -2.89
N LEU A 64 3.85 2.98 -2.57
CA LEU A 64 5.28 3.26 -2.44
C LEU A 64 5.90 3.62 -3.80
N ASP A 65 5.56 2.88 -4.85
CA ASP A 65 5.98 3.16 -6.22
C ASP A 65 5.44 4.51 -6.69
N TYR A 66 4.17 4.83 -6.38
CA TYR A 66 3.58 6.12 -6.66
C TYR A 66 4.33 7.25 -5.95
N LEU A 67 4.58 7.11 -4.65
CA LEU A 67 5.35 8.08 -3.87
C LEU A 67 6.74 8.29 -4.47
N ASN A 68 7.47 7.21 -4.76
CA ASN A 68 8.82 7.28 -5.35
C ASN A 68 8.85 7.91 -6.75
N ALA A 69 7.76 7.79 -7.52
CA ALA A 69 7.66 8.40 -8.85
C ALA A 69 7.47 9.93 -8.79
N HIS A 70 6.88 10.44 -7.70
CA HIS A 70 6.49 11.84 -7.49
C HIS A 70 7.33 12.60 -6.44
N LEU A 71 8.30 11.91 -5.82
CA LEU A 71 9.46 12.52 -5.14
C LEU A 71 10.54 12.91 -6.17
#